data_AF-B3KRT6-F1
#
_entry.id   AF-B3KRT6-F1
#
_cell.length_a   1.000
_cell.length_b   1.000
_cell.length_c   1.000
_cell.angle_alpha   90.00
_cell.angle_beta   90.00
_cell.angle_gamma   90.00
#
_symmetry.space_group_name_H-M   'P 1'
#
loop_
_entity.id
_entity.type
_entity.pdbx_description
1 polymer ?
#
loop_
_entity_poly.entity_id
_entity_poly.type
_entity_poly.pdbx_seq_one_letter_code
_entity_poly.pdbx_strand_id
1 'polypeptide(L)'
;MGKLRLQEIYKYYSLLASLPLLLGLGFLSLWYPVQLVRSFSRRTGAGSKGLQSSYSEEYLRNLLCRKKLGSSYHTSKHGFLSWARVCLRHCIYTPQPGFHLPLKLVLSATLTGTAIYQVALLLLVGVVPTIQKVRAGVTTDVSYLLAGFGIVLSEDKQEVVELVKHHLWALEVCYISALVLSCLLTFLVLMRSLVTHRTNLRALHRGAALDLSPLHRSPHPSRQAIFCWMSFSAYQTAFICLGLLVQQIIFFLGTTALAFLVLMPVLHGRNLLLFRSLESSWPFWLTLALAVILQNMAAHWVFLETHDGHPQLTNRRVLYAATFLLFPLNVLVGAMVATWRVLLSALYNAIHLGQMDLSLLPPRAATLDPGYYTYRNFLKIEVSQSHPAMTAFCSLLLQAQSLLPRTMAAPQDSLRPGEEDEGMQLLQTKDSMAKGARPGASRGRARWGLAYTLLHNPTLQVFRKTALLGANGAQP
;
A
#
# COMPACT_ATOMS: atom_id res chain seq x y z
N MET A 1 40.19 -3.92 23.33
CA MET A 1 39.63 -4.03 21.95
C MET A 1 38.17 -3.58 21.81
N GLY A 2 37.29 -3.72 22.82
CA GLY A 2 35.88 -3.27 22.73
C GLY A 2 35.67 -1.75 22.84
N LYS A 3 36.54 -1.03 23.56
CA LYS A 3 36.44 0.44 23.75
C LYS A 3 36.67 1.25 22.46
N LEU A 4 37.54 0.78 21.56
CA LEU A 4 37.79 1.43 20.26
C LEU A 4 36.60 1.29 19.30
N ARG A 5 35.97 0.11 19.24
CA ARG A 5 34.85 -0.17 18.32
C ARG A 5 33.59 0.66 18.62
N LEU A 6 33.33 0.96 19.89
CA LEU A 6 32.20 1.79 20.33
C LEU A 6 32.37 3.27 19.96
N GLN A 7 33.60 3.78 20.09
CA GLN A 7 33.91 5.16 19.74
C GLN A 7 33.80 5.39 18.23
N GLU A 8 34.11 4.36 17.42
CA GLU A 8 33.91 4.38 15.96
C GLU A 8 32.43 4.43 15.55
N ILE A 9 31.55 3.61 16.15
CA ILE A 9 30.12 3.59 15.78
C ILE A 9 29.45 4.94 16.07
N TYR A 10 29.73 5.56 17.23
CA TYR A 10 29.25 6.91 17.54
C TYR A 10 29.90 7.98 16.66
N LYS A 11 31.17 7.82 16.27
CA LYS A 11 31.88 8.72 15.36
C LYS A 11 31.26 8.72 13.95
N TYR A 12 30.82 7.56 13.46
CA TYR A 12 30.14 7.44 12.16
C TYR A 12 28.64 7.73 12.22
N TYR A 13 28.02 7.78 13.40
CA TYR A 13 26.58 8.06 13.54
C TYR A 13 26.19 9.40 12.91
N SER A 14 26.94 10.48 13.16
CA SER A 14 26.64 11.79 12.57
C SER A 14 26.69 11.76 11.03
N LEU A 15 27.62 10.99 10.46
CA LEU A 15 27.75 10.80 9.02
C LEU A 15 26.59 9.95 8.47
N LEU A 16 26.27 8.82 9.12
CA LEU A 16 25.20 7.93 8.69
C LEU A 16 23.81 8.57 8.84
N ALA A 17 23.60 9.38 9.88
CA ALA A 17 22.36 10.11 10.09
C ALA A 17 22.15 11.23 9.06
N SER A 18 23.24 11.84 8.57
CA SER A 18 23.19 12.89 7.55
C SER A 18 23.12 12.37 6.11
N LEU A 19 23.26 11.06 5.87
CA LEU A 19 23.18 10.46 4.53
C LEU A 19 21.92 10.84 3.74
N PRO A 20 20.68 10.73 4.28
CA PRO A 20 19.49 11.13 3.53
C PRO A 20 19.49 12.60 3.14
N LEU A 21 20.05 13.47 3.99
CA LEU A 21 20.17 14.90 3.73
C LEU A 21 21.20 15.16 2.61
N LEU A 22 22.37 14.52 2.68
CA LEU A 22 23.42 14.63 1.67
C LEU A 22 22.96 14.11 0.31
N LEU A 23 22.27 12.98 0.27
CA LEU A 23 21.66 12.43 -0.95
C LEU A 23 20.60 13.37 -1.52
N GLY A 24 19.76 13.96 -0.67
CA GLY A 24 18.76 14.94 -1.09
C GLY A 24 19.38 16.21 -1.69
N LEU A 25 20.39 16.77 -1.03
CA LEU A 25 21.14 17.93 -1.53
C LEU A 25 21.90 17.62 -2.83
N GLY A 26 22.52 16.44 -2.91
CA GLY A 26 23.18 15.95 -4.13
C GLY A 26 22.22 15.77 -5.29
N PHE A 27 21.00 15.26 -5.02
CA PHE A 27 19.96 15.19 -6.04
C PHE A 27 19.55 16.59 -6.52
N LEU A 28 19.33 17.54 -5.62
CA LEU A 28 18.95 18.91 -5.98
C LEU A 28 20.08 19.62 -6.76
N SER A 29 21.34 19.45 -6.35
CA SER A 29 22.49 20.06 -7.00
C SER A 29 22.70 19.54 -8.43
N LEU A 30 22.31 18.31 -8.73
CA LEU A 30 22.31 17.76 -10.10
C LEU A 30 21.03 18.12 -10.87
N TRP A 31 19.88 18.10 -10.21
CA TRP A 31 18.58 18.30 -10.84
C TRP A 31 18.39 19.73 -11.36
N TYR A 32 18.72 20.75 -10.56
CA TYR A 32 18.54 22.15 -10.95
C TYR A 32 19.37 22.53 -12.19
N PRO A 33 20.68 22.22 -12.28
CA PRO A 33 21.46 22.45 -13.49
C PRO A 33 20.92 21.68 -14.70
N VAL A 34 20.52 20.42 -14.54
CA VAL A 34 19.94 19.64 -15.65
C VAL A 34 18.64 20.28 -16.16
N GLN A 35 17.78 20.76 -15.27
CA GLN A 35 16.57 21.48 -15.66
C GLN A 35 16.88 22.82 -16.34
N LEU A 36 17.92 23.52 -15.89
CA LEU A 36 18.39 24.75 -16.51
C LEU A 36 18.94 24.50 -17.93
N VAL A 37 19.76 23.47 -18.13
CA VAL A 37 20.25 23.07 -19.47
C VAL A 37 19.08 22.67 -20.38
N ARG A 38 18.11 21.92 -19.85
CA ARG A 38 16.90 21.54 -20.59
C ARG A 38 16.01 22.74 -20.93
N SER A 39 15.95 23.76 -20.08
CA SER A 39 15.15 24.96 -20.35
C SER A 39 15.76 25.80 -21.47
N PHE A 40 17.09 25.87 -21.55
CA PHE A 40 17.79 26.48 -22.68
C PHE A 40 17.58 25.71 -23.98
N SER A 41 17.58 24.37 -23.93
CA SER A 41 17.29 23.52 -25.09
C SER A 41 15.81 23.57 -25.53
N ARG A 42 14.87 23.81 -24.62
CA ARG A 42 13.41 23.87 -24.87
C ARG A 42 12.83 25.29 -24.85
N ARG A 43 13.59 26.30 -25.24
CA ARG A 43 13.09 27.68 -25.34
C ARG A 43 12.18 27.85 -26.55
N THR A 44 10.95 27.29 -26.50
CA THR A 44 9.69 27.72 -27.17
C THR A 44 8.63 26.60 -27.19
N GLY A 45 8.09 26.18 -26.04
CA GLY A 45 6.88 25.36 -26.06
C GLY A 45 6.44 24.75 -24.73
N ALA A 46 5.47 25.38 -24.05
CA ALA A 46 4.42 24.76 -23.23
C ALA A 46 4.75 23.49 -22.42
N GLY A 47 5.88 23.44 -21.71
CA GLY A 47 6.43 22.20 -21.12
C GLY A 47 5.60 21.54 -20.01
N SER A 48 4.73 22.28 -19.30
CA SER A 48 3.87 21.71 -18.24
C SER A 48 2.52 21.22 -18.80
N LYS A 49 1.90 21.97 -19.71
CA LYS A 49 0.59 21.63 -20.30
C LYS A 49 0.66 20.40 -21.21
N GLY A 50 1.77 20.21 -21.94
CA GLY A 50 1.94 19.08 -22.85
C GLY A 50 2.18 17.73 -22.16
N LEU A 51 2.81 17.72 -20.98
CA LEU A 51 3.07 16.46 -20.24
C LEU A 51 1.79 15.95 -19.56
N GLN A 52 1.00 16.87 -19.00
CA GLN A 52 -0.29 16.54 -18.38
C GLN A 52 -1.35 16.14 -19.42
N SER A 53 -1.34 16.77 -20.62
CA SER A 53 -2.24 16.38 -21.71
C SER A 53 -1.92 14.97 -22.22
N SER A 54 -0.66 14.66 -22.50
CA SER A 54 -0.22 13.35 -23.00
C SER A 54 -0.63 12.20 -22.06
N TYR A 55 -0.49 12.38 -20.75
CA TYR A 55 -0.92 11.40 -19.76
C TYR A 55 -2.44 11.19 -19.76
N SER A 56 -3.18 12.30 -19.73
CA SER A 56 -4.64 12.28 -19.66
C SER A 56 -5.28 11.67 -20.93
N GLU A 57 -4.63 11.89 -22.07
CA GLU A 57 -4.96 11.27 -23.36
C GLU A 57 -4.70 9.76 -23.35
N GLU A 58 -3.56 9.31 -22.82
CA GLU A 58 -3.23 7.88 -22.73
C GLU A 58 -4.18 7.14 -21.78
N TYR A 59 -4.55 7.77 -20.66
CA TYR A 59 -5.60 7.26 -19.77
C TYR A 59 -6.94 7.09 -20.50
N LEU A 60 -7.37 8.10 -21.25
CA LEU A 60 -8.62 8.06 -22.00
C LEU A 60 -8.57 7.02 -23.13
N ARG A 61 -7.44 6.92 -23.83
CA ARG A 61 -7.19 5.91 -24.86
C ARG A 61 -7.30 4.51 -24.27
N ASN A 62 -6.67 4.27 -23.13
CA ASN A 62 -6.78 3.00 -22.42
C ASN A 62 -8.22 2.72 -22.01
N LEU A 63 -8.97 3.70 -21.48
CA LEU A 63 -10.37 3.51 -21.08
C LEU A 63 -11.27 3.15 -22.26
N LEU A 64 -11.13 3.83 -23.40
CA LEU A 64 -11.95 3.61 -24.60
C LEU A 64 -11.54 2.33 -25.35
N CYS A 65 -10.24 2.02 -25.42
CA CYS A 65 -9.72 0.85 -26.12
C CYS A 65 -9.84 -0.46 -25.31
N ARG A 66 -9.94 -0.39 -23.97
CA ARG A 66 -10.04 -1.58 -23.10
C ARG A 66 -11.27 -2.45 -23.39
N LYS A 67 -12.32 -1.89 -24.00
CA LYS A 67 -13.49 -2.65 -24.47
C LYS A 67 -13.12 -3.72 -25.53
N LYS A 68 -11.94 -3.65 -26.16
CA LYS A 68 -11.46 -4.60 -27.18
C LYS A 68 -10.59 -5.75 -26.65
N LEU A 69 -10.14 -5.73 -25.38
CA LEU A 69 -9.13 -6.66 -24.87
C LEU A 69 -9.66 -7.47 -23.67
N GLY A 70 -10.69 -8.28 -23.90
CA GLY A 70 -11.32 -9.12 -22.88
C GLY A 70 -11.17 -10.60 -23.18
N SER A 71 -9.97 -11.15 -23.00
CA SER A 71 -9.74 -12.61 -22.89
C SER A 71 -8.30 -12.84 -22.42
N SER A 72 -8.08 -12.97 -21.11
CA SER A 72 -6.85 -13.53 -20.57
C SER A 72 -7.21 -14.69 -19.68
N TYR A 73 -6.87 -15.90 -20.12
CA TYR A 73 -7.02 -17.14 -19.38
C TYR A 73 -6.10 -17.12 -18.15
N HIS A 74 -6.66 -17.41 -16.97
CA HIS A 74 -5.88 -17.64 -15.76
C HIS A 74 -5.28 -19.05 -15.81
N THR A 75 -3.97 -19.17 -16.00
CA THR A 75 -3.28 -20.45 -15.81
C THR A 75 -3.06 -20.68 -14.32
N SER A 76 -3.86 -21.58 -13.74
CA SER A 76 -3.69 -22.07 -12.37
C SER A 76 -2.50 -23.02 -12.30
N LYS A 77 -1.35 -22.56 -11.79
CA LYS A 77 -0.28 -23.45 -11.35
C LYS A 77 -0.24 -23.41 -9.82
N HIS A 78 -0.79 -24.42 -9.18
CA HIS A 78 -0.84 -24.60 -7.72
C HIS A 78 0.54 -25.06 -7.21
N GLY A 79 1.23 -24.20 -6.48
CA GLY A 79 2.45 -24.53 -5.75
C GLY A 79 2.82 -23.39 -4.79
N PHE A 80 3.38 -23.70 -3.63
CA PHE A 80 3.76 -22.66 -2.65
C PHE A 80 4.71 -21.61 -3.25
N LEU A 81 5.62 -22.02 -4.14
CA LEU A 81 6.51 -21.13 -4.89
C LEU A 81 5.78 -20.25 -5.91
N SER A 82 4.72 -20.73 -6.56
CA SER A 82 3.91 -19.90 -7.47
C SER A 82 3.05 -18.93 -6.68
N TRP A 83 2.52 -19.33 -5.52
CA TRP A 83 1.81 -18.46 -4.59
C TRP A 83 2.72 -17.36 -4.02
N ALA A 84 3.91 -17.72 -3.52
CA ALA A 84 4.90 -16.75 -3.05
C ALA A 84 5.36 -15.82 -4.18
N ARG A 85 5.56 -16.33 -5.40
CA ARG A 85 5.90 -15.51 -6.58
C ARG A 85 4.75 -14.60 -7.01
N VAL A 86 3.49 -15.02 -6.87
CA VAL A 86 2.30 -14.18 -7.12
C VAL A 86 2.15 -13.11 -6.05
N CYS A 87 2.41 -13.42 -4.78
CA CYS A 87 2.47 -12.45 -3.69
C CYS A 87 3.60 -11.45 -3.89
N LEU A 88 4.81 -11.90 -4.28
CA LEU A 88 5.93 -11.02 -4.60
C LEU A 88 5.61 -10.11 -5.79
N ARG A 89 5.00 -10.65 -6.85
CA ARG A 89 4.54 -9.86 -8.00
C ARG A 89 3.45 -8.86 -7.64
N HIS A 90 2.61 -9.16 -6.65
CA HIS A 90 1.63 -8.21 -6.12
C HIS A 90 2.25 -7.17 -5.18
N CYS A 91 3.38 -7.47 -4.53
CA CYS A 91 4.15 -6.50 -3.75
C CYS A 91 5.01 -5.58 -4.60
N ILE A 92 5.49 -6.02 -5.78
CA ILE A 92 6.31 -5.20 -6.66
C ILE A 92 5.41 -4.18 -7.38
N TYR A 93 5.64 -2.89 -7.12
CA TYR A 93 4.99 -1.82 -7.86
C TYR A 93 5.51 -1.80 -9.30
N THR A 94 4.74 -2.37 -10.22
CA THR A 94 4.99 -2.21 -11.66
C THR A 94 4.28 -0.94 -12.14
N PRO A 95 5.01 0.12 -12.58
CA PRO A 95 4.39 1.30 -13.16
C PRO A 95 3.56 0.89 -14.37
N GLN A 96 2.34 1.43 -14.50
CA GLN A 96 1.46 1.15 -15.62
C GLN A 96 1.31 2.40 -16.49
N PRO A 97 1.33 2.25 -17.83
CA PRO A 97 1.11 3.37 -18.74
C PRO A 97 -0.26 4.00 -18.49
N GLY A 98 -0.33 5.33 -18.47
CA GLY A 98 -1.57 6.07 -18.19
C GLY A 98 -2.04 6.07 -16.73
N PHE A 99 -1.23 5.68 -15.73
CA PHE A 99 -1.52 5.96 -14.31
C PHE A 99 -0.35 6.61 -13.55
N HIS A 100 -0.57 7.80 -13.00
CA HIS A 100 0.35 8.50 -12.09
C HIS A 100 -0.18 8.52 -10.66
N LEU A 101 0.72 8.32 -9.70
CA LEU A 101 0.43 8.50 -8.29
C LEU A 101 0.36 10.00 -7.96
N PRO A 102 -0.56 10.42 -7.07
CA PRO A 102 -0.60 11.80 -6.58
C PRO A 102 0.74 12.23 -5.99
N LEU A 103 1.16 13.47 -6.26
CA LEU A 103 2.43 14.00 -5.75
C LEU A 103 2.53 13.88 -4.22
N LYS A 104 1.42 14.15 -3.53
CA LYS A 104 1.36 14.07 -2.06
C LYS A 104 1.65 12.67 -1.53
N LEU A 105 1.20 11.63 -2.23
CA LEU A 105 1.46 10.26 -1.86
C LEU A 105 2.93 9.87 -2.11
N VAL A 106 3.50 10.31 -3.23
CA VAL A 106 4.93 10.09 -3.53
C VAL A 106 5.79 10.76 -2.47
N LEU A 107 5.50 12.02 -2.14
CA LEU A 107 6.18 12.77 -1.08
C LEU A 107 6.06 12.04 0.27
N SER A 108 4.85 11.63 0.63
CA SER A 108 4.59 10.89 1.87
C SER A 108 5.38 9.58 1.96
N ALA A 109 5.42 8.80 0.87
CA ALA A 109 6.19 7.56 0.82
C ALA A 109 7.70 7.80 0.94
N THR A 110 8.23 8.85 0.30
CA THR A 110 9.66 9.21 0.43
C THR A 110 10.02 9.68 1.84
N LEU A 111 9.19 10.52 2.45
CA LEU A 111 9.36 10.98 3.84
C LEU A 111 9.26 9.83 4.84
N THR A 112 8.34 8.90 4.60
CA THR A 112 8.24 7.70 5.42
C THR A 112 9.49 6.82 5.26
N GLY A 113 9.98 6.64 4.03
CA GLY A 113 11.21 5.88 3.75
C GLY A 113 12.42 6.44 4.48
N THR A 114 12.59 7.77 4.49
CA THR A 114 13.67 8.41 5.26
C THR A 114 13.46 8.28 6.77
N ALA A 115 12.22 8.38 7.26
CA ALA A 115 11.92 8.20 8.68
C ALA A 115 12.20 6.76 9.17
N ILE A 116 11.84 5.74 8.39
CA ILE A 116 12.17 4.33 8.69
C ILE A 116 13.68 4.16 8.86
N TYR A 117 14.47 4.73 7.94
CA TYR A 117 15.92 4.68 8.00
C TYR A 117 16.46 5.34 9.29
N GLN A 118 15.97 6.53 9.64
CA GLN A 118 16.41 7.25 10.84
C GLN A 118 16.07 6.48 12.12
N VAL A 119 14.85 5.95 12.24
CA VAL A 119 14.43 5.17 13.41
C VAL A 119 15.21 3.87 13.51
N ALA A 120 15.41 3.15 12.40
CA ALA A 120 16.18 1.91 12.39
C ALA A 120 17.65 2.15 12.79
N LEU A 121 18.26 3.24 12.28
CA LEU A 121 19.61 3.64 12.64
C LEU A 121 19.72 3.97 14.14
N LEU A 122 18.75 4.71 14.68
CA LEU A 122 18.69 5.07 16.09
C LEU A 122 18.57 3.82 16.98
N LEU A 123 17.72 2.87 16.62
CA LEU A 123 17.56 1.59 17.32
C LEU A 123 18.86 0.78 17.32
N LEU A 124 19.52 0.70 16.17
CA LEU A 124 20.78 -0.02 16.02
C LEU A 124 21.88 0.60 16.91
N VAL A 125 22.09 1.91 16.82
CA VAL A 125 23.16 2.63 17.54
C VAL A 125 22.86 2.79 19.03
N GLY A 126 21.59 2.82 19.43
CA GLY A 126 21.22 2.89 20.84
C GLY A 126 21.42 1.58 21.59
N VAL A 127 21.10 0.44 20.96
CA VAL A 127 21.02 -0.86 21.67
C VAL A 127 22.24 -1.75 21.44
N VAL A 128 22.77 -1.84 20.22
CA VAL A 128 23.90 -2.75 19.96
C VAL A 128 25.17 -2.35 20.73
N PRO A 129 25.60 -1.07 20.73
CA PRO A 129 26.79 -0.65 21.48
C PRO A 129 26.62 -0.81 23.00
N THR A 130 25.41 -0.62 23.54
CA THR A 130 25.15 -0.79 24.97
C THR A 130 25.29 -2.26 25.38
N ILE A 131 24.75 -3.20 24.59
CA ILE A 131 24.95 -4.65 24.80
C ILE A 131 26.44 -5.01 24.71
N GLN A 132 27.16 -4.50 23.72
CA GLN A 132 28.60 -4.74 23.57
C GLN A 132 29.42 -4.19 24.75
N LYS A 133 29.04 -3.02 25.28
CA LYS A 133 29.68 -2.44 26.47
C LYS A 133 29.44 -3.30 27.70
N VAL A 134 28.21 -3.77 27.91
CA VAL A 134 27.87 -4.69 29.00
C VAL A 134 28.67 -5.98 28.86
N ARG A 135 28.69 -6.59 27.66
CA ARG A 135 29.46 -7.82 27.37
C ARG A 135 30.96 -7.68 27.63
N ALA A 136 31.55 -6.54 27.27
CA ALA A 136 32.96 -6.26 27.53
C ALA A 136 33.25 -5.99 29.02
N GLY A 137 32.26 -5.52 29.78
CA GLY A 137 32.34 -5.27 31.21
C GLY A 137 32.09 -6.50 32.09
N VAL A 138 31.74 -7.66 31.52
CA VAL A 138 31.56 -8.90 32.30
C VAL A 138 32.93 -9.44 32.73
N THR A 139 33.31 -9.10 33.96
CA THR A 139 34.47 -9.64 34.69
C THR A 139 34.03 -10.67 35.74
N THR A 140 34.99 -11.28 36.43
CA THR A 140 34.75 -12.19 37.56
C THR A 140 33.93 -11.53 38.68
N ASP A 141 33.93 -10.21 38.81
CA ASP A 141 33.16 -9.47 39.82
C ASP A 141 31.64 -9.61 39.63
N VAL A 142 31.19 -9.75 38.38
CA VAL A 142 29.79 -9.99 38.06
C VAL A 142 29.35 -11.38 38.53
N SER A 143 30.26 -12.36 38.51
CA SER A 143 29.97 -13.70 39.06
C SER A 143 29.81 -13.67 40.58
N TYR A 144 30.58 -12.83 41.29
CA TYR A 144 30.41 -12.61 42.73
C TYR A 144 29.09 -11.93 43.08
N LEU A 145 28.66 -10.95 42.27
CA LEU A 145 27.35 -10.33 42.43
C LEU A 145 26.21 -11.33 42.18
N LEU A 146 26.28 -12.14 41.12
CA LEU A 146 25.26 -13.16 40.83
C LEU A 146 25.15 -14.20 41.95
N ALA A 147 26.30 -14.64 42.49
CA ALA A 147 26.34 -15.53 43.65
C ALA A 147 25.74 -14.85 44.90
N GLY A 148 25.97 -13.55 45.09
CA GLY A 148 25.35 -12.74 46.14
C GLY A 148 23.83 -12.60 46.01
N PHE A 149 23.30 -12.69 44.78
CA PHE A 149 21.86 -12.79 44.51
C PHE A 149 21.31 -14.22 44.59
N GLY A 150 22.13 -15.21 44.98
CA GLY A 150 21.71 -16.61 45.12
C GLY A 150 21.60 -17.38 43.81
N ILE A 151 22.11 -16.86 42.70
CA ILE A 151 22.04 -17.53 41.39
C ILE A 151 23.37 -18.27 41.14
N VAL A 152 23.42 -19.56 41.50
CA VAL A 152 24.58 -20.43 41.27
C VAL A 152 24.41 -21.17 39.95
N LEU A 153 25.14 -20.75 38.89
CA LEU A 153 25.05 -21.36 37.56
C LEU A 153 26.04 -22.53 37.32
N SER A 154 27.22 -22.51 37.95
CA SER A 154 28.25 -23.57 37.91
C SER A 154 29.21 -23.39 39.11
N GLU A 155 29.90 -24.45 39.53
CA GLU A 155 30.95 -24.36 40.55
C GLU A 155 32.18 -23.58 40.04
N ASP A 156 32.43 -23.64 38.72
CA ASP A 156 33.51 -22.93 38.07
C ASP A 156 33.13 -21.50 37.66
N LYS A 157 33.73 -20.53 38.34
CA LYS A 157 33.50 -19.08 38.13
C LYS A 157 33.86 -18.62 36.71
N GLN A 158 34.86 -19.26 36.09
CA GLN A 158 35.31 -18.94 34.74
C GLN A 158 34.27 -19.37 33.69
N GLU A 159 33.63 -20.52 33.89
CA GLU A 159 32.53 -21.01 33.05
C GLU A 159 31.30 -20.10 33.14
N VAL A 160 30.99 -19.57 34.34
CA VAL A 160 29.86 -18.63 34.51
C VAL A 160 30.07 -17.37 33.67
N VAL A 161 31.28 -16.82 33.66
CA VAL A 161 31.61 -15.63 32.85
C VAL A 161 31.50 -15.93 31.35
N GLU A 162 31.93 -17.11 30.90
CA GLU A 162 31.82 -17.53 29.50
C GLU A 162 30.36 -17.73 29.08
N LEU A 163 29.55 -18.38 29.92
CA LEU A 163 28.13 -18.61 29.69
C LEU A 163 27.34 -17.30 29.58
N VAL A 164 27.57 -16.35 30.50
CA VAL A 164 26.94 -15.02 30.46
C VAL A 164 27.35 -14.26 29.19
N LYS A 165 28.63 -14.33 28.78
CA LYS A 165 29.09 -13.73 27.53
C LYS A 165 28.44 -14.37 26.30
N HIS A 166 28.22 -15.68 26.32
CA HIS A 166 27.51 -16.39 25.24
C HIS A 166 26.03 -15.99 25.16
N HIS A 167 25.35 -15.84 26.30
CA HIS A 167 23.95 -15.41 26.36
C HIS A 167 23.77 -13.97 25.88
N LEU A 168 24.68 -13.06 26.27
CA LEU A 168 24.68 -11.68 25.77
C LEU A 168 24.95 -11.61 24.25
N TRP A 169 25.80 -12.48 23.72
CA TRP A 169 26.02 -12.58 22.27
C TRP A 169 24.77 -13.08 21.53
N ALA A 170 24.11 -14.12 22.05
CA ALA A 170 22.86 -14.60 21.47
C ALA A 170 21.77 -13.52 21.49
N LEU A 171 21.69 -12.72 22.57
CA LEU A 171 20.78 -11.59 22.69
C LEU A 171 21.07 -10.48 21.65
N GLU A 172 22.35 -10.17 21.42
CA GLU A 172 22.79 -9.22 20.37
C GLU A 172 22.32 -9.69 18.98
N VAL A 173 22.53 -10.97 18.66
CA VAL A 173 22.10 -11.58 17.38
C VAL A 173 20.57 -11.58 17.25
N CYS A 174 19.85 -11.88 18.32
CA CYS A 174 18.38 -11.80 18.35
C CYS A 174 17.88 -10.39 18.09
N TYR A 175 18.50 -9.37 18.68
CA TYR A 175 18.12 -7.98 18.46
C TYR A 175 18.35 -7.52 17.02
N ILE A 176 19.52 -7.83 16.46
CA ILE A 176 19.85 -7.47 15.08
C ILE A 176 18.92 -8.18 14.08
N SER A 177 18.69 -9.49 14.27
CA SER A 177 17.76 -10.24 13.41
C SER A 177 16.33 -9.71 13.49
N ALA A 178 15.84 -9.38 14.68
CA ALA A 178 14.54 -8.72 14.86
C ALA A 178 14.46 -7.37 14.13
N LEU A 179 15.53 -6.57 14.17
CA LEU A 179 15.61 -5.28 13.47
C LEU A 179 15.57 -5.43 11.95
N VAL A 180 16.28 -6.42 11.41
CA VAL A 180 16.24 -6.71 9.98
C VAL A 180 14.84 -7.19 9.56
N LEU A 181 14.21 -8.06 10.35
CA LEU A 181 12.86 -8.57 10.09
C LEU A 181 11.80 -7.47 10.17
N SER A 182 11.86 -6.58 11.16
CA SER A 182 10.92 -5.45 11.30
C SER A 182 11.05 -4.45 10.15
N CYS A 183 12.29 -4.11 9.76
CA CYS A 183 12.54 -3.24 8.61
C CYS A 183 12.05 -3.87 7.29
N LEU A 184 12.35 -5.15 7.06
CA LEU A 184 11.90 -5.87 5.86
C LEU A 184 10.37 -5.92 5.79
N LEU A 185 9.70 -6.27 6.89
CA LEU A 185 8.24 -6.31 6.95
C LEU A 185 7.63 -4.94 6.69
N THR A 186 8.15 -3.88 7.32
CA THR A 186 7.70 -2.50 7.12
C THR A 186 7.84 -2.08 5.66
N PHE A 187 8.96 -2.41 5.01
CA PHE A 187 9.18 -2.11 3.59
C PHE A 187 8.20 -2.87 2.68
N LEU A 188 8.00 -4.17 2.92
CA LEU A 188 7.03 -4.98 2.17
C LEU A 188 5.59 -4.45 2.32
N VAL A 189 5.23 -4.06 3.54
CA VAL A 189 3.96 -3.42 3.87
C VAL A 189 3.79 -2.10 3.13
N LEU A 190 4.82 -1.24 3.11
CA LEU A 190 4.78 0.04 2.40
C LEU A 190 4.62 -0.16 0.88
N MET A 191 5.35 -1.11 0.30
CA MET A 191 5.25 -1.46 -1.12
C MET A 191 3.85 -1.98 -1.47
N ARG A 192 3.30 -2.88 -0.63
CA ARG A 192 1.91 -3.34 -0.78
C ARG A 192 0.91 -2.19 -0.67
N SER A 193 1.09 -1.28 0.28
CA SER A 193 0.22 -0.11 0.48
C SER A 193 0.19 0.80 -0.75
N LEU A 194 1.32 1.00 -1.45
CA LEU A 194 1.35 1.74 -2.71
C LEU A 194 0.52 1.07 -3.83
N VAL A 195 0.54 -0.26 -3.89
CA VAL A 195 -0.27 -1.03 -4.85
C VAL A 195 -1.75 -0.94 -4.48
N THR A 196 -2.11 -1.11 -3.21
CA THR A 196 -3.47 -0.94 -2.69
C THR A 196 -4.00 0.47 -2.95
N HIS A 197 -3.17 1.49 -2.75
CA HIS A 197 -3.56 2.87 -3.03
C HIS A 197 -3.88 3.09 -4.50
N ARG A 198 -3.08 2.52 -5.41
CA ARG A 198 -3.38 2.56 -6.86
C ARG A 198 -4.71 1.89 -7.18
N THR A 199 -5.00 0.72 -6.61
CA THR A 199 -6.26 0.01 -6.87
C THR A 199 -7.45 0.79 -6.32
N ASN A 200 -7.33 1.35 -5.12
CA ASN A 200 -8.37 2.14 -4.47
C ASN A 200 -8.66 3.44 -5.23
N LEU A 201 -7.62 4.15 -5.68
CA LEU A 201 -7.78 5.38 -6.47
C LEU A 201 -8.49 5.10 -7.80
N ARG A 202 -8.14 3.99 -8.47
CA ARG A 202 -8.82 3.58 -9.72
C ARG A 202 -10.27 3.14 -9.49
N ALA A 203 -10.55 2.47 -8.38
CA ALA A 203 -11.91 2.10 -8.02
C ALA A 203 -12.77 3.36 -7.82
N LEU A 204 -12.24 4.36 -7.11
CA LEU A 204 -12.88 5.65 -6.92
C LEU A 204 -13.06 6.44 -8.23
N HIS A 205 -12.08 6.42 -9.15
CA HIS A 205 -12.25 7.03 -10.49
C HIS A 205 -13.39 6.40 -11.29
N ARG A 206 -13.76 5.14 -11.02
CA ARG A 206 -14.91 4.48 -11.64
C ARG A 206 -16.24 4.75 -10.91
N GLY A 207 -16.19 5.48 -9.79
CA GLY A 207 -17.35 5.67 -8.91
C GLY A 207 -17.69 4.45 -8.07
N ALA A 208 -16.79 3.46 -7.95
CA ALA A 208 -17.00 2.36 -7.01
C ALA A 208 -16.87 2.88 -5.57
N ALA A 209 -17.76 2.45 -4.69
CA ALA A 209 -17.59 2.67 -3.26
C ALA A 209 -16.34 1.90 -2.79
N LEU A 210 -15.44 2.52 -2.00
CA LEU A 210 -14.52 1.73 -1.18
C LEU A 210 -15.40 0.80 -0.32
N ASP A 211 -15.11 -0.49 -0.33
CA ASP A 211 -15.91 -1.65 0.10
C ASP A 211 -16.50 -1.63 1.55
N LEU A 212 -16.48 -0.49 2.25
CA LEU A 212 -16.68 -0.35 3.69
C LEU A 212 -17.59 0.82 4.11
N SER A 213 -18.49 1.34 3.25
CA SER A 213 -19.47 2.33 3.75
C SER A 213 -20.80 2.41 2.99
N PRO A 214 -21.95 2.50 3.68
CA PRO A 214 -23.28 2.42 3.06
C PRO A 214 -23.81 3.74 2.48
N LEU A 215 -23.04 4.84 2.44
CA LEU A 215 -23.61 6.15 2.12
C LEU A 215 -22.96 6.77 0.88
N HIS A 216 -23.77 6.82 -0.18
CA HIS A 216 -23.70 7.72 -1.34
C HIS A 216 -23.75 9.19 -0.87
N ARG A 217 -22.76 9.64 -0.09
CA ARG A 217 -22.61 11.05 0.21
C ARG A 217 -21.76 11.65 -0.89
N SER A 218 -22.37 12.59 -1.62
CA SER A 218 -21.76 13.43 -2.65
C SER A 218 -20.30 13.77 -2.31
N PRO A 219 -19.37 13.73 -3.29
CA PRO A 219 -17.95 14.02 -3.11
C PRO A 219 -17.68 15.51 -2.88
N HIS A 220 -18.42 16.16 -1.98
CA HIS A 220 -18.19 17.55 -1.63
C HIS A 220 -17.04 17.64 -0.63
N PRO A 221 -16.07 18.55 -0.87
CA PRO A 221 -14.97 18.78 0.05
C PRO A 221 -15.52 19.38 1.35
N SER A 222 -15.43 18.63 2.44
CA SER A 222 -15.75 19.13 3.79
C SER A 222 -14.50 19.72 4.46
N ARG A 223 -14.69 20.63 5.42
CA ARG A 223 -13.58 21.19 6.23
C ARG A 223 -12.72 20.08 6.86
N GLN A 224 -13.38 19.04 7.39
CA GLN A 224 -12.71 17.89 7.99
C GLN A 224 -11.92 17.07 6.95
N ALA A 225 -12.42 16.94 5.73
CA ALA A 225 -11.69 16.25 4.68
C ALA A 225 -10.42 17.02 4.30
N ILE A 226 -10.48 18.36 4.21
CA ILE A 226 -9.30 19.20 3.90
C ILE A 226 -8.23 19.03 4.99
N PHE A 227 -8.64 19.04 6.27
CA PHE A 227 -7.75 18.73 7.37
C PHE A 227 -7.09 17.35 7.20
N CYS A 228 -7.87 16.31 6.90
CA CYS A 228 -7.35 14.95 6.66
C CYS A 228 -6.38 14.91 5.48
N TRP A 229 -6.66 15.68 4.42
CA TRP A 229 -5.74 15.80 3.31
C TRP A 229 -4.43 16.41 3.80
N MET A 230 -4.45 17.54 4.52
CA MET A 230 -3.25 18.21 5.05
C MET A 230 -2.40 17.31 5.96
N SER A 231 -3.03 16.59 6.89
CA SER A 231 -2.35 15.78 7.91
C SER A 231 -1.86 14.41 7.42
N PHE A 232 -2.32 13.94 6.25
CA PHE A 232 -2.06 12.59 5.74
C PHE A 232 -0.58 12.18 5.79
N SER A 233 0.34 13.03 5.29
CA SER A 233 1.76 12.67 5.22
C SER A 233 2.42 12.54 6.58
N ALA A 234 2.02 13.39 7.53
CA ALA A 234 2.51 13.33 8.90
C ALA A 234 1.99 12.08 9.62
N TYR A 235 0.70 11.77 9.48
CA TYR A 235 0.10 10.59 10.10
C TYR A 235 0.67 9.30 9.53
N GLN A 236 0.88 9.21 8.21
CA GLN A 236 1.51 8.05 7.59
C GLN A 236 2.91 7.81 8.15
N THR A 237 3.71 8.87 8.25
CA THR A 237 5.06 8.78 8.81
C THR A 237 5.04 8.37 10.28
N ALA A 238 4.17 8.99 11.08
CA ALA A 238 4.05 8.72 12.51
C ALA A 238 3.61 7.28 12.80
N PHE A 239 2.57 6.79 12.12
CA PHE A 239 2.09 5.42 12.30
C PHE A 239 3.11 4.39 11.86
N ILE A 240 3.85 4.64 10.79
CA ILE A 240 4.90 3.71 10.35
C ILE A 240 6.07 3.68 11.33
N CYS A 241 6.49 4.83 11.87
CA CYS A 241 7.52 4.86 12.93
C CYS A 241 7.06 4.11 14.19
N LEU A 242 5.83 4.34 14.64
CA LEU A 242 5.26 3.62 15.79
C LEU A 242 5.11 2.13 15.51
N GLY A 243 4.64 1.77 14.31
CA GLY A 243 4.53 0.40 13.84
C GLY A 243 5.87 -0.31 13.83
N LEU A 244 6.94 0.34 13.37
CA LEU A 244 8.30 -0.20 13.39
C LEU A 244 8.77 -0.49 14.83
N LEU A 245 8.49 0.41 15.79
CA LEU A 245 8.84 0.19 17.20
C LEU A 245 8.09 -1.01 17.80
N VAL A 246 6.78 -1.10 17.55
CA VAL A 246 5.96 -2.21 18.05
C VAL A 246 6.39 -3.54 17.41
N GLN A 247 6.60 -3.55 16.09
CA GLN A 247 7.11 -4.71 15.37
C GLN A 247 8.50 -5.12 15.89
N GLN A 248 9.38 -4.17 16.20
CA GLN A 248 10.69 -4.44 16.76
C GLN A 248 10.59 -5.14 18.12
N ILE A 249 9.72 -4.67 19.01
CA ILE A 249 9.52 -5.27 20.33
C ILE A 249 9.00 -6.70 20.19
N ILE A 250 8.00 -6.92 19.33
CA ILE A 250 7.39 -8.24 19.11
C ILE A 250 8.39 -9.21 18.50
N PHE A 251 9.10 -8.81 17.45
CA PHE A 251 10.10 -9.67 16.84
C PHE A 251 11.26 -9.94 17.78
N PHE A 252 11.72 -8.95 18.54
CA PHE A 252 12.78 -9.16 19.53
C PHE A 252 12.37 -10.17 20.60
N LEU A 253 11.16 -10.04 21.15
CA LEU A 253 10.63 -11.00 22.13
C LEU A 253 10.47 -12.38 21.51
N GLY A 254 9.96 -12.46 20.28
CA GLY A 254 9.77 -13.71 19.54
C GLY A 254 11.08 -14.44 19.21
N THR A 255 12.07 -13.72 18.68
CA THR A 255 13.40 -14.29 18.37
C THR A 255 14.15 -14.68 19.64
N THR A 256 14.01 -13.91 20.72
CA THR A 256 14.62 -14.23 22.02
C THR A 256 13.99 -15.48 22.63
N ALA A 257 12.65 -15.57 22.63
CA ALA A 257 11.94 -16.77 23.07
C ALA A 257 12.34 -18.00 22.24
N LEU A 258 12.42 -17.87 20.91
CA LEU A 258 12.87 -18.95 20.02
C LEU A 258 14.32 -19.36 20.32
N ALA A 259 15.22 -18.39 20.50
CA ALA A 259 16.63 -18.67 20.75
C ALA A 259 16.86 -19.38 22.09
N PHE A 260 16.25 -18.89 23.17
CA PHE A 260 16.50 -19.43 24.51
C PHE A 260 15.64 -20.64 24.87
N LEU A 261 14.41 -20.76 24.35
CA LEU A 261 13.53 -21.88 24.67
C LEU A 261 13.65 -23.05 23.70
N VAL A 262 14.12 -22.82 22.47
CA VAL A 262 14.23 -23.85 21.43
C VAL A 262 15.68 -24.06 21.00
N LEU A 263 16.37 -23.04 20.48
CA LEU A 263 17.70 -23.23 19.89
C LEU A 263 18.78 -23.61 20.92
N MET A 264 18.85 -22.88 22.04
CA MET A 264 19.85 -23.14 23.09
C MET A 264 19.69 -24.52 23.73
N PRO A 265 18.48 -24.98 24.11
CA PRO A 265 18.29 -26.31 24.67
C PRO A 265 18.56 -27.44 23.68
N VAL A 266 18.24 -27.25 22.39
CA VAL A 266 18.54 -28.26 21.35
C VAL A 266 20.05 -28.38 21.10
N LEU A 267 20.79 -27.27 21.12
CA LEU A 267 22.23 -27.26 20.87
C LEU A 267 23.06 -27.74 22.07
N HIS A 268 22.68 -27.37 23.30
CA HIS A 268 23.46 -27.65 24.50
C HIS A 268 22.89 -28.80 25.36
N GLY A 269 21.69 -29.30 25.05
CA GLY A 269 21.01 -30.34 25.84
C GLY A 269 20.59 -29.92 27.25
N ARG A 270 20.77 -28.64 27.64
CA ARG A 270 20.45 -28.09 28.96
C ARG A 270 19.15 -27.26 28.90
N ASN A 271 18.38 -27.23 29.98
CA ASN A 271 17.14 -26.44 30.12
C ASN A 271 16.00 -26.82 29.14
N LEU A 272 15.73 -28.12 29.00
CA LEU A 272 14.62 -28.69 28.19
C LEU A 272 13.22 -28.46 28.80
N LEU A 273 12.97 -27.32 29.45
CA LEU A 273 11.72 -27.06 30.18
C LEU A 273 10.48 -27.15 29.26
N LEU A 274 10.54 -26.54 28.07
CA LEU A 274 9.45 -26.65 27.09
C LEU A 274 9.27 -28.07 26.58
N PHE A 275 10.36 -28.75 26.23
CA PHE A 275 10.31 -30.13 25.71
C PHE A 275 9.78 -31.10 26.76
N ARG A 276 10.16 -30.95 28.03
CA ARG A 276 9.64 -31.75 29.14
C ARG A 276 8.16 -31.49 29.40
N SER A 277 7.73 -30.23 29.32
CA SER A 277 6.30 -29.89 29.41
C SER A 277 5.50 -30.48 28.25
N LEU A 278 6.06 -30.47 27.04
CA LEU A 278 5.45 -31.04 25.84
C LEU A 278 5.37 -32.57 25.92
N GLU A 279 6.43 -33.22 26.41
CA GLU A 279 6.47 -34.66 26.68
C GLU A 279 5.48 -35.06 27.77
N SER A 280 5.25 -34.24 28.79
CA SER A 280 4.20 -34.51 29.77
C SER A 280 2.79 -34.36 29.18
N SER A 281 2.62 -33.44 28.22
CA SER A 281 1.30 -33.02 27.73
C SER A 281 0.86 -33.69 26.41
N TRP A 282 1.70 -34.52 25.76
CA TRP A 282 1.35 -35.12 24.46
C TRP A 282 0.04 -35.94 24.46
N PRO A 283 -0.34 -36.69 25.52
CA PRO A 283 -1.61 -37.43 25.51
C PRO A 283 -2.82 -36.49 25.48
N PHE A 284 -2.73 -35.36 26.19
CA PHE A 284 -3.76 -34.32 26.17
C PHE A 284 -3.93 -33.74 24.76
N TRP A 285 -2.84 -33.36 24.09
CA TRP A 285 -2.92 -32.86 22.71
C TRP A 285 -3.43 -33.91 21.73
N LEU A 286 -3.03 -35.17 21.90
CA LEU A 286 -3.49 -36.27 21.07
C LEU A 286 -4.99 -36.49 21.21
N THR A 287 -5.53 -36.51 22.44
CA THR A 287 -6.98 -36.69 22.67
C THR A 287 -7.81 -35.58 22.03
N LEU A 288 -7.38 -34.32 22.14
CA LEU A 288 -8.05 -33.21 21.47
C LEU A 288 -8.01 -33.33 19.95
N ALA A 289 -6.85 -33.65 19.37
CA ALA A 289 -6.70 -33.82 17.93
C ALA A 289 -7.56 -34.98 17.42
N LEU A 290 -7.53 -36.12 18.13
CA LEU A 290 -8.32 -37.30 17.81
C LEU A 290 -9.82 -37.00 17.87
N ALA A 291 -10.29 -36.29 18.90
CA ALA A 291 -11.70 -35.88 19.01
C ALA A 291 -12.17 -35.05 17.81
N VAL A 292 -11.36 -34.08 17.36
CA VAL A 292 -11.69 -33.25 16.18
C VAL A 292 -11.69 -34.08 14.90
N ILE A 293 -10.72 -34.99 14.72
CA ILE A 293 -10.65 -35.87 13.55
C ILE A 293 -11.87 -36.80 13.51
N LEU A 294 -12.20 -37.46 14.62
CA LEU A 294 -13.36 -38.34 14.74
C LEU A 294 -14.67 -37.59 14.49
N GLN A 295 -14.81 -36.35 15.00
CA GLN A 295 -15.97 -35.51 14.72
C GLN A 295 -16.11 -35.18 13.23
N ASN A 296 -15.00 -34.80 12.58
CA ASN A 296 -15.00 -34.49 11.15
C ASN A 296 -15.29 -35.73 10.29
N MET A 297 -14.75 -36.90 10.67
CA MET A 297 -15.07 -38.18 10.05
C MET A 297 -16.55 -38.54 10.26
N ALA A 298 -17.06 -38.48 11.49
CA ALA A 298 -18.46 -38.77 11.77
C ALA A 298 -19.40 -37.81 11.01
N ALA A 299 -19.03 -36.53 10.87
CA ALA A 299 -19.75 -35.58 10.04
C ALA A 299 -19.87 -36.06 8.59
N HIS A 300 -18.76 -36.46 7.97
CA HIS A 300 -18.75 -36.86 6.56
C HIS A 300 -19.39 -38.23 6.30
N TRP A 301 -19.21 -39.20 7.20
CA TRP A 301 -19.59 -40.60 6.97
C TRP A 301 -20.94 -41.01 7.59
N VAL A 302 -21.35 -40.36 8.68
CA VAL A 302 -22.54 -40.77 9.47
C VAL A 302 -23.66 -39.74 9.41
N PHE A 303 -23.32 -38.45 9.40
CA PHE A 303 -24.32 -37.39 9.52
C PHE A 303 -24.71 -36.75 8.18
N LEU A 304 -23.85 -36.85 7.17
CA LEU A 304 -24.01 -36.16 5.90
C LEU A 304 -24.17 -37.17 4.76
N GLU A 305 -25.32 -37.16 4.11
CA GLU A 305 -25.62 -38.05 2.98
C GLU A 305 -25.86 -37.21 1.72
N THR A 306 -25.25 -37.62 0.60
CA THR A 306 -25.25 -36.82 -0.64
C THR A 306 -26.15 -37.49 -1.67
N HIS A 307 -27.46 -37.27 -1.59
CA HIS A 307 -28.42 -37.89 -2.53
C HIS A 307 -28.58 -37.11 -3.86
N ASP A 308 -28.43 -35.77 -3.86
CA ASP A 308 -28.68 -34.93 -5.05
C ASP A 308 -27.58 -33.88 -5.32
N GLY A 309 -26.32 -34.18 -4.97
CA GLY A 309 -25.20 -33.22 -5.09
C GLY A 309 -25.18 -32.12 -4.02
N HIS A 310 -26.22 -32.04 -3.18
CA HIS A 310 -26.24 -31.24 -1.96
C HIS A 310 -26.19 -32.15 -0.72
N PRO A 311 -25.20 -31.97 0.17
CA PRO A 311 -25.11 -32.75 1.40
C PRO A 311 -26.29 -32.46 2.33
N GLN A 312 -27.09 -33.48 2.66
CA GLN A 312 -28.24 -33.37 3.56
C GLN A 312 -28.00 -34.14 4.87
N LEU A 313 -28.64 -33.68 5.95
CA LEU A 313 -28.44 -34.20 7.30
C LEU A 313 -29.48 -35.29 7.63
N THR A 314 -29.07 -36.55 7.72
CA THR A 314 -30.00 -37.69 7.84
C THR A 314 -30.21 -38.15 9.28
N ASN A 315 -29.15 -38.32 10.08
CA ASN A 315 -29.23 -38.92 11.42
C ASN A 315 -29.21 -37.91 12.59
N ARG A 316 -30.25 -37.08 12.68
CA ARG A 316 -30.34 -35.96 13.64
C ARG A 316 -30.28 -36.38 15.12
N ARG A 317 -30.89 -37.51 15.50
CA ARG A 317 -30.93 -37.96 16.91
C ARG A 317 -29.55 -38.37 17.42
N VAL A 318 -28.81 -39.11 16.60
CA VAL A 318 -27.44 -39.52 16.92
C VAL A 318 -26.52 -38.31 16.94
N LEU A 319 -26.74 -37.31 16.07
CA LEU A 319 -26.00 -36.06 16.10
C LEU A 319 -26.17 -35.32 17.43
N TYR A 320 -27.40 -35.20 17.95
CA TYR A 320 -27.63 -34.55 19.23
C TYR A 320 -26.99 -35.31 20.40
N ALA A 321 -27.11 -36.65 20.43
CA ALA A 321 -26.49 -37.48 21.46
C ALA A 321 -24.96 -37.40 21.44
N ALA A 322 -24.35 -37.48 20.25
CA ALA A 322 -22.91 -37.36 20.07
C ALA A 322 -22.40 -35.97 20.46
N THR A 323 -23.13 -34.90 20.11
CA THR A 323 -22.78 -33.53 20.49
C THR A 323 -22.81 -33.33 22.00
N PHE A 324 -23.82 -33.91 22.68
CA PHE A 324 -23.92 -33.85 24.14
C PHE A 324 -22.75 -34.60 24.82
N LEU A 325 -22.42 -35.80 24.34
CA LEU A 325 -21.30 -36.58 24.88
C LEU A 325 -19.95 -35.88 24.68
N LEU A 326 -19.75 -35.27 23.51
CA LEU A 326 -18.51 -34.56 23.15
C LEU A 326 -18.44 -33.13 23.69
N PHE A 327 -19.46 -32.65 24.39
CA PHE A 327 -19.52 -31.29 24.94
C PHE A 327 -18.27 -30.88 25.74
N PRO A 328 -17.79 -31.65 26.75
CA PRO A 328 -16.61 -31.23 27.53
C PRO A 328 -15.34 -31.12 26.69
N LEU A 329 -15.14 -32.04 25.73
CA LEU A 329 -14.01 -31.97 24.79
C LEU A 329 -14.12 -30.75 23.87
N ASN A 330 -15.32 -30.44 23.40
CA ASN A 330 -15.57 -29.26 22.58
C ASN A 330 -15.38 -27.94 23.34
N VAL A 331 -15.64 -27.92 24.65
CA VAL A 331 -15.31 -26.76 25.50
C VAL A 331 -13.79 -26.54 25.55
N LEU A 332 -12.99 -27.60 25.70
CA LEU A 332 -11.52 -27.53 25.67
C LEU A 332 -10.99 -27.07 24.31
N VAL A 333 -11.49 -27.65 23.21
CA VAL A 333 -11.14 -27.20 21.85
C VAL A 333 -11.56 -25.74 21.64
N GLY A 334 -12.75 -25.35 22.11
CA GLY A 334 -13.25 -23.98 22.06
C GLY A 334 -12.35 -22.98 22.79
N ALA A 335 -11.82 -23.35 23.97
CA ALA A 335 -10.86 -22.54 24.71
C ALA A 335 -9.53 -22.35 23.94
N MET A 336 -9.06 -23.40 23.25
CA MET A 336 -7.88 -23.31 22.38
C MET A 336 -8.14 -22.39 21.18
N VAL A 337 -9.28 -22.53 20.51
CA VAL A 337 -9.68 -21.66 19.38
C VAL A 337 -9.84 -20.20 19.83
N ALA A 338 -10.38 -19.97 21.03
CA ALA A 338 -10.50 -18.62 21.61
C ALA A 338 -9.13 -17.99 21.88
N THR A 339 -8.20 -18.74 22.50
CA THR A 339 -6.81 -18.31 22.71
C THR A 339 -6.12 -18.00 21.38
N TRP A 340 -6.27 -18.88 20.40
CA TRP A 340 -5.70 -18.70 19.06
C TRP A 340 -6.28 -17.46 18.35
N ARG A 341 -7.58 -17.21 18.50
CA ARG A 341 -8.24 -16.01 17.96
C ARG A 341 -7.66 -14.72 18.55
N VAL A 342 -7.46 -14.67 19.87
CA VAL A 342 -6.82 -13.52 20.54
C VAL A 342 -5.40 -13.33 20.01
N LEU A 343 -4.61 -14.41 19.96
CA LEU A 343 -3.23 -14.36 19.47
C LEU A 343 -3.12 -13.87 18.02
N LEU A 344 -3.92 -14.46 17.11
CA LEU A 344 -3.92 -14.07 15.70
C LEU A 344 -4.37 -12.63 15.50
N SER A 345 -5.43 -12.19 16.21
CA SER A 345 -5.90 -10.81 16.11
C SER A 345 -4.88 -9.81 16.62
N ALA A 346 -4.22 -10.10 17.76
CA ALA A 346 -3.17 -9.25 18.31
C ALA A 346 -1.97 -9.16 17.36
N LEU A 347 -1.50 -10.30 16.83
CA LEU A 347 -0.38 -10.34 15.88
C LEU A 347 -0.73 -9.62 14.58
N TYR A 348 -1.91 -9.85 14.02
CA TYR A 348 -2.37 -9.19 12.81
C TYR A 348 -2.43 -7.68 12.99
N ASN A 349 -3.04 -7.20 14.09
CA ASN A 349 -3.15 -5.79 14.39
C ASN A 349 -1.79 -5.14 14.64
N ALA A 350 -0.87 -5.83 15.32
CA ALA A 350 0.45 -5.30 15.57
C ALA A 350 1.30 -5.18 14.28
N ILE A 351 1.21 -6.17 13.38
CA ILE A 351 1.89 -6.13 12.08
C ILE A 351 1.35 -4.98 11.22
N HIS A 352 0.03 -4.79 11.19
CA HIS A 352 -0.62 -3.80 10.33
C HIS A 352 -0.83 -2.44 11.02
N LEU A 353 -0.31 -2.24 12.24
CA LEU A 353 -0.49 -1.01 13.02
C LEU A 353 -0.02 0.25 12.28
N GLY A 354 1.05 0.13 11.49
CA GLY A 354 1.60 1.23 10.72
C GLY A 354 0.84 1.54 9.42
N GLN A 355 -0.12 0.71 9.02
CA GLN A 355 -0.85 0.90 7.76
C GLN A 355 -2.06 1.81 7.94
N MET A 356 -2.23 2.75 7.02
CA MET A 356 -3.42 3.62 6.96
C MET A 356 -4.46 3.17 5.92
N ASP A 357 -4.07 2.33 4.96
CA ASP A 357 -4.95 1.85 3.88
C ASP A 357 -5.89 0.72 4.31
N LEU A 358 -5.64 0.14 5.49
CA LEU A 358 -6.45 -0.90 6.11
C LEU A 358 -7.07 -0.37 7.41
N SER A 359 -8.32 -0.72 7.70
CA SER A 359 -8.87 -0.51 9.03
C SER A 359 -8.58 -1.70 9.94
N LEU A 360 -8.08 -1.43 11.15
CA LEU A 360 -7.86 -2.44 12.19
C LEU A 360 -9.18 -2.84 12.89
N LEU A 361 -10.22 -2.02 12.72
CA LEU A 361 -11.54 -2.24 13.30
C LEU A 361 -12.44 -3.03 12.34
N PRO A 362 -13.45 -3.74 12.86
CA PRO A 362 -14.41 -4.43 12.01
C PRO A 362 -15.13 -3.45 11.07
N PRO A 363 -15.62 -3.92 9.90
CA PRO A 363 -16.25 -3.08 8.88
C PRO A 363 -17.27 -2.05 9.37
N ARG A 364 -18.06 -2.43 10.38
CA ARG A 364 -19.10 -1.57 10.98
C ARG A 364 -18.53 -0.40 11.81
N ALA A 365 -17.32 -0.56 12.34
CA ALA A 365 -16.63 0.43 13.17
C ALA A 365 -15.44 1.09 12.44
N ALA A 366 -15.22 0.80 11.15
CA ALA A 366 -14.09 1.30 10.38
C ALA A 366 -14.02 2.84 10.30
N THR A 367 -15.14 3.55 10.50
CA THR A 367 -15.15 5.02 10.54
C THR A 367 -14.59 5.60 11.84
N LEU A 368 -14.47 4.79 12.91
CA LEU A 368 -13.90 5.18 14.20
C LEU A 368 -12.37 5.07 14.20
N ASP A 369 -11.80 4.38 13.21
CA ASP A 369 -10.36 4.26 13.04
C ASP A 369 -9.79 5.56 12.46
N PRO A 370 -8.98 6.33 13.22
CA PRO A 370 -8.49 7.63 12.76
C PRO A 370 -7.53 7.53 11.57
N GLY A 371 -6.76 6.44 11.47
CA GLY A 371 -5.83 6.22 10.37
C GLY A 371 -6.57 5.99 9.06
N TYR A 372 -7.48 5.02 9.07
CA TYR A 372 -8.30 4.70 7.91
C TYR A 372 -9.26 5.84 7.52
N TYR A 373 -9.83 6.54 8.51
CA TYR A 373 -10.67 7.71 8.29
C TYR A 373 -9.92 8.83 7.54
N THR A 374 -8.68 9.12 7.96
CA THR A 374 -7.82 10.15 7.33
C THR A 374 -7.49 9.76 5.89
N TYR A 375 -7.08 8.50 5.67
CA TYR A 375 -6.78 7.96 4.34
C TYR A 375 -7.96 8.04 3.37
N ARG A 376 -9.16 7.66 3.83
CA ARG A 376 -10.38 7.68 3.00
C ARG A 376 -10.74 9.11 2.57
N ASN A 377 -10.65 10.07 3.48
CA ASN A 377 -10.98 11.46 3.16
C ASN A 377 -9.91 12.12 2.29
N PHE A 378 -8.63 11.78 2.49
CA PHE A 378 -7.55 12.16 1.58
C PHE A 378 -7.83 11.69 0.15
N LEU A 379 -8.15 10.41 -0.04
CA LEU A 379 -8.50 9.84 -1.35
C LEU A 379 -9.72 10.52 -2.00
N LYS A 380 -10.76 10.80 -1.22
CA LYS A 380 -11.98 11.48 -1.73
C LYS A 380 -11.66 12.86 -2.29
N ILE A 381 -10.84 13.63 -1.58
CA ILE A 381 -10.43 14.97 -2.06
C ILE A 381 -9.59 14.83 -3.32
N GLU A 382 -8.62 13.92 -3.32
CA GLU A 382 -7.73 13.73 -4.47
C GLU A 382 -8.53 13.43 -5.74
N VAL A 383 -9.46 12.48 -5.68
CA VAL A 383 -10.33 12.14 -6.82
C VAL A 383 -11.24 13.29 -7.24
N SER A 384 -11.74 14.07 -6.29
CA SER A 384 -12.61 15.22 -6.61
C SER A 384 -11.87 16.35 -7.35
N GLN A 385 -10.56 16.53 -7.09
CA GLN A 385 -9.77 17.63 -7.63
C GLN A 385 -8.97 17.23 -8.88
N SER A 386 -8.47 16.00 -8.93
CA SER A 386 -7.52 15.54 -9.97
C SER A 386 -8.08 14.39 -10.82
N HIS A 387 -9.39 14.41 -11.13
CA HIS A 387 -9.99 13.37 -11.97
C HIS A 387 -9.42 13.38 -13.41
N PRO A 388 -8.72 12.32 -13.84
CA PRO A 388 -7.95 12.34 -15.10
C PRO A 388 -8.82 12.56 -16.34
N ALA A 389 -10.06 12.07 -16.34
CA ALA A 389 -10.97 12.30 -17.47
C ALA A 389 -11.45 13.76 -17.57
N MET A 390 -11.59 14.46 -16.43
CA MET A 390 -11.99 15.87 -16.43
C MET A 390 -10.82 16.74 -16.88
N THR A 391 -9.60 16.43 -16.43
CA THR A 391 -8.39 17.09 -16.91
C THR A 391 -8.20 16.90 -18.42
N ALA A 392 -8.39 15.67 -18.94
CA ALA A 392 -8.34 15.38 -20.37
C ALA A 392 -9.40 16.18 -21.16
N PHE A 393 -10.62 16.26 -20.63
CA PHE A 393 -11.69 17.02 -21.26
C PHE A 393 -11.34 18.52 -21.36
N CYS A 394 -10.85 19.11 -20.27
CA CYS A 394 -10.41 20.51 -20.26
C CYS A 394 -9.20 20.75 -21.19
N SER A 395 -8.24 19.82 -21.26
CA SER A 395 -7.10 19.97 -22.18
C SER A 395 -7.53 19.92 -23.64
N LEU A 396 -8.46 19.03 -24.00
CA LEU A 396 -9.04 18.97 -25.35
C LEU A 396 -9.80 20.25 -25.70
N LEU A 397 -10.58 20.82 -24.76
CA LEU A 397 -11.26 22.10 -24.96
C LEU A 397 -10.27 23.25 -25.18
N LEU A 398 -9.23 23.33 -24.36
CA LEU A 398 -8.21 24.38 -24.47
C LEU A 398 -7.39 24.24 -25.77
N GLN A 399 -7.10 23.01 -26.21
CA GLN A 399 -6.42 22.75 -27.49
C GLN A 399 -7.32 23.11 -28.68
N ALA A 400 -8.61 22.80 -28.61
CA ALA A 400 -9.57 23.21 -29.64
C ALA A 400 -9.68 24.74 -29.74
N GLN A 401 -9.64 25.45 -28.61
CA GLN A 401 -9.64 26.92 -28.58
C GLN A 401 -8.32 27.53 -29.07
N SER A 402 -7.16 26.90 -28.83
CA SER A 402 -5.85 27.40 -29.28
C SER A 402 -5.53 27.12 -30.74
N LEU A 403 -6.20 26.16 -31.36
CA LEU A 403 -6.16 25.90 -32.80
C LEU A 403 -7.02 26.88 -33.62
N LEU A 404 -7.96 27.57 -32.96
CA LEU A 404 -8.85 28.56 -33.56
C LEU A 404 -8.25 29.97 -33.82
N PRO A 405 -7.23 30.51 -33.09
CA PRO A 405 -6.86 31.93 -33.20
C PRO A 405 -5.61 32.20 -34.07
N ARG A 406 -4.98 31.20 -34.69
CA ARG A 406 -3.72 31.41 -35.43
C ARG A 406 -3.89 31.79 -36.91
N THR A 407 -5.13 31.96 -37.39
CA THR A 407 -5.40 32.31 -38.79
C THR A 407 -5.79 33.79 -38.99
N MET A 408 -5.87 34.61 -37.94
CA MET A 408 -6.46 35.96 -38.00
C MET A 408 -5.63 37.09 -37.35
N ALA A 409 -4.31 36.93 -37.19
CA ALA A 409 -3.49 38.04 -36.68
C ALA A 409 -2.06 38.03 -37.25
N ALA A 410 -1.83 38.86 -38.26
CA ALA A 410 -0.54 39.48 -38.54
C ALA A 410 -0.78 40.98 -38.78
N PRO A 411 -0.17 41.90 -38.01
CA PRO A 411 -0.18 43.32 -38.30
C PRO A 411 1.03 43.69 -39.16
N GLN A 412 0.82 44.37 -40.29
CA GLN A 412 1.87 45.13 -40.96
C GLN A 412 1.38 46.55 -41.20
N ASP A 413 1.77 47.44 -40.29
CA ASP A 413 2.01 48.85 -40.60
C ASP A 413 3.33 48.96 -41.37
N SER A 414 3.29 49.49 -42.58
CA SER A 414 4.42 50.21 -43.17
C SER A 414 3.89 51.24 -44.19
N LEU A 415 4.47 52.43 -44.12
CA LEU A 415 4.07 53.69 -44.75
C LEU A 415 3.99 53.64 -46.30
N ARG A 416 3.11 54.49 -46.85
CA ARG A 416 2.91 54.95 -48.26
C ARG A 416 4.18 55.60 -48.89
N PRO A 417 4.31 55.85 -50.23
CA PRO A 417 3.28 56.39 -51.18
C PRO A 417 3.35 56.03 -52.70
N GLY A 418 2.36 56.54 -53.48
CA GLY A 418 2.37 56.76 -54.95
C GLY A 418 1.82 55.61 -55.81
N GLU A 419 0.62 55.70 -56.40
CA GLU A 419 0.23 56.34 -57.68
C GLU A 419 0.21 55.35 -58.86
N GLU A 420 -1.01 55.17 -59.44
CA GLU A 420 -1.38 54.75 -60.81
C GLU A 420 -0.94 53.30 -61.22
N ASP A 421 -1.76 52.40 -61.76
CA ASP A 421 -2.60 52.59 -62.94
C ASP A 421 -3.53 51.36 -63.14
N GLU A 422 -4.62 51.59 -63.85
CA GLU A 422 -5.67 50.61 -64.15
C GLU A 422 -5.21 49.56 -65.18
N GLY A 423 -5.58 48.29 -64.98
CA GLY A 423 -5.49 47.34 -66.09
C GLY A 423 -5.45 45.87 -65.71
N MET A 424 -6.49 45.15 -66.13
CA MET A 424 -6.42 43.74 -66.51
C MET A 424 -6.44 42.69 -65.39
N GLN A 425 -7.63 42.18 -65.05
CA GLN A 425 -7.86 40.73 -64.88
C GLN A 425 -9.36 40.42 -64.80
N LEU A 426 -10.01 40.50 -65.96
CA LEU A 426 -11.34 39.95 -66.21
C LEU A 426 -11.15 38.50 -66.66
N LEU A 427 -10.99 37.57 -65.71
CA LEU A 427 -11.07 36.10 -65.92
C LEU A 427 -10.97 35.38 -64.56
N GLN A 428 -11.99 35.50 -63.72
CA GLN A 428 -12.25 34.53 -62.65
C GLN A 428 -13.44 33.67 -63.02
N THR A 429 -13.21 32.75 -63.97
CA THR A 429 -14.07 31.58 -64.09
C THR A 429 -13.35 30.42 -63.42
N LYS A 430 -13.86 30.08 -62.22
CA LYS A 430 -13.97 28.71 -61.70
C LYS A 430 -12.69 27.87 -61.72
N ASP A 431 -12.02 27.82 -60.57
CA ASP A 431 -11.54 26.55 -60.05
C ASP A 431 -11.60 26.42 -58.53
N SER A 432 -11.85 25.19 -58.15
CA SER A 432 -12.32 24.69 -56.87
C SER A 432 -11.27 24.63 -55.76
N MET A 433 -11.79 24.52 -54.52
CA MET A 433 -11.13 24.09 -53.27
C MET A 433 -10.69 25.19 -52.29
N ALA A 434 -11.65 25.99 -51.84
CA ALA A 434 -11.63 26.53 -50.48
C ALA A 434 -12.86 26.04 -49.70
N LYS A 435 -12.97 24.71 -49.50
CA LYS A 435 -13.85 24.14 -48.46
C LYS A 435 -13.19 24.40 -47.10
N GLY A 436 -13.11 25.67 -46.70
CA GLY A 436 -13.05 26.03 -45.29
C GLY A 436 -14.27 25.39 -44.63
N ALA A 437 -14.05 24.55 -43.62
CA ALA A 437 -15.08 23.74 -42.99
C ALA A 437 -16.26 24.61 -42.53
N ARG A 438 -17.33 24.69 -43.34
CA ARG A 438 -18.56 25.40 -42.97
C ARG A 438 -19.07 24.83 -41.63
N PRO A 439 -19.47 25.67 -40.67
CA PRO A 439 -20.04 25.24 -39.38
C PRO A 439 -21.21 24.23 -39.50
N GLY A 440 -21.93 24.25 -40.63
CA GLY A 440 -23.01 23.29 -40.92
C GLY A 440 -22.54 21.84 -41.10
N ALA A 441 -21.37 21.61 -41.71
CA ALA A 441 -20.82 20.26 -41.91
C ALA A 441 -20.32 19.63 -40.60
N SER A 442 -19.80 20.45 -39.67
CA SER A 442 -19.40 19.97 -38.33
C SER A 442 -20.63 19.64 -37.46
N ARG A 443 -21.70 20.45 -37.55
CA ARG A 443 -22.97 20.19 -36.85
C ARG A 443 -23.64 18.90 -37.33
N GLY A 444 -23.62 18.63 -38.64
CA GLY A 444 -24.13 17.37 -39.20
C GLY A 444 -23.39 16.15 -38.64
N ARG A 445 -22.05 16.17 -38.62
CA ARG A 445 -21.23 15.10 -38.03
C ARG A 445 -21.48 14.91 -36.53
N ALA A 446 -21.64 15.98 -35.77
CA ALA A 446 -21.95 15.90 -34.35
C ALA A 446 -23.32 15.23 -34.08
N ARG A 447 -24.34 15.52 -34.88
CA ARG A 447 -25.67 14.88 -34.77
C ARG A 447 -25.61 13.39 -35.07
N TRP A 448 -24.90 12.99 -36.12
CA TRP A 448 -24.70 11.57 -36.45
C TRP A 448 -23.87 10.83 -35.39
N GLY A 449 -22.79 11.45 -34.88
CA GLY A 449 -22.00 10.88 -33.79
C GLY A 449 -22.80 10.70 -32.49
N LEU A 450 -23.71 11.63 -32.20
CA LEU A 450 -24.64 11.50 -31.09
C LEU A 450 -25.60 10.32 -31.30
N ALA A 451 -26.24 10.22 -32.47
CA ALA A 451 -27.15 9.12 -32.78
C ALA A 451 -26.44 7.76 -32.67
N TYR A 452 -25.23 7.66 -33.23
CA TYR A 452 -24.38 6.47 -33.13
C TYR A 452 -24.09 6.07 -31.67
N THR A 453 -23.78 7.05 -30.81
CA THR A 453 -23.49 6.80 -29.39
C THR A 453 -24.73 6.33 -28.63
N LEU A 454 -25.90 6.92 -28.91
CA LEU A 454 -27.17 6.55 -28.28
C LEU A 454 -27.67 5.18 -28.74
N LEU A 455 -27.40 4.80 -29.99
CA LEU A 455 -27.75 3.46 -30.52
C LEU A 455 -26.96 2.36 -29.80
N HIS A 456 -25.67 2.58 -29.54
CA HIS A 456 -24.80 1.60 -28.88
C HIS A 456 -24.87 1.64 -27.34
N ASN A 457 -25.57 2.61 -26.76
CA ASN A 457 -25.73 2.77 -25.31
C ASN A 457 -27.19 3.14 -24.97
N PRO A 458 -28.13 2.18 -25.02
CA PRO A 458 -29.56 2.46 -24.89
C PRO A 458 -29.95 3.06 -23.54
N THR A 459 -29.26 2.69 -22.46
CA THR A 459 -29.50 3.23 -21.11
C THR A 459 -29.29 4.75 -21.02
N LEU A 460 -28.35 5.29 -21.80
CA LEU A 460 -28.08 6.74 -21.84
C LEU A 460 -29.22 7.54 -22.47
N GLN A 461 -30.09 6.91 -23.27
CA GLN A 461 -31.24 7.60 -23.87
C GLN A 461 -32.23 8.07 -22.80
N VAL A 462 -32.47 7.22 -21.78
CA VAL A 462 -33.36 7.53 -20.66
C VAL A 462 -32.78 8.69 -19.84
N PHE A 463 -31.50 8.60 -19.46
CA PHE A 463 -30.82 9.66 -18.71
C PHE A 463 -30.73 10.98 -19.47
N ARG A 464 -30.57 10.95 -20.79
CA ARG A 464 -30.55 12.16 -21.62
C ARG A 464 -31.92 12.83 -21.64
N LYS A 465 -33.00 12.07 -21.80
CA LYS A 465 -34.37 12.62 -21.81
C LYS A 465 -34.70 13.29 -20.49
N THR A 466 -34.38 12.64 -19.36
CA THR A 466 -34.59 13.23 -18.03
C THR A 466 -33.74 14.46 -17.77
N ALA A 467 -32.46 14.46 -18.18
CA ALA A 467 -31.60 15.64 -18.04
C ALA A 467 -32.07 16.83 -18.89
N LEU A 468 -32.56 16.59 -20.11
CA LEU A 468 -33.13 17.64 -20.98
C LEU A 468 -34.43 18.21 -20.40
N LEU A 469 -35.30 17.36 -19.84
CA LEU A 469 -36.52 17.80 -19.15
C LEU A 469 -36.19 18.65 -17.92
N GLY A 470 -35.19 18.26 -17.13
CA GLY A 470 -34.71 19.05 -15.98
C GLY A 470 -34.08 20.39 -16.38
N ALA A 471 -33.35 20.45 -17.50
CA ALA A 471 -32.77 21.69 -18.01
C ALA A 471 -33.84 22.66 -18.55
N ASN A 472 -34.88 22.14 -19.18
CA ASN A 472 -35.99 22.94 -19.71
C ASN A 472 -36.98 23.39 -18.61
N GLY A 473 -37.07 22.66 -17.49
CA GLY A 473 -37.89 23.03 -16.33
C GLY A 473 -37.24 24.04 -15.37
N ALA A 474 -35.99 24.45 -15.63
CA ALA A 474 -35.22 25.40 -14.82
C ALA A 474 -35.08 26.79 -15.47
N GLN A 475 -35.92 27.11 -16.45
CA GLN A 475 -36.10 28.49 -16.94
C GLN A 475 -37.28 29.12 -16.18
N PRO A 476 -37.11 30.29 -15.53
CA PRO A 476 -38.20 30.99 -14.85
C PRO A 476 -39.29 31.48 -15.80
#